data_AF-A0A2G5B4B9-F1
#
_entry.id   AF-A0A2G5B4B9-F1
#
_cell.length_a   1.000
_cell.length_b   1.000
_cell.length_c   1.000
_cell.angle_alpha   90.00
_cell.angle_beta   90.00
_cell.angle_gamma   90.00
#
_symmetry.space_group_name_H-M   'P 1'
#
loop_
_entity.id
_entity.type
_entity.pdbx_description
1 polymer ?
#
loop_
_entity_poly.entity_id
_entity_poly.type
_entity_poly.pdbx_seq_one_letter_code
_entity_poly.pdbx_strand_id
1 'polypeptide(L)'
;GQPGSNNPVPNLTAMTSWFNQVTYWAVLTVLSEPTSAARALVVKQLIHIAFHCFARRNYYGAFELAIALDNSAVRRLHQTWQLIPPLMKDIVARMLQVLQSRKNFRTYRESV
;
A
#
# COMPACT_ATOMS: atom_id res chain seq x y z
N GLY A 1 -19.61 29.78 10.04
CA GLY A 1 -19.53 28.69 9.05
C GLY A 1 -18.46 29.05 8.05
N GLN A 2 -17.47 28.19 7.82
CA GLN A 2 -16.38 28.53 6.90
C GLN A 2 -16.89 28.57 5.44
N PRO A 3 -16.43 29.57 4.65
CA PRO A 3 -16.85 29.77 3.27
C PRO A 3 -16.31 28.65 2.38
N GLY A 4 -17.07 28.33 1.33
CA GLY A 4 -16.88 27.18 0.44
C GLY A 4 -15.42 26.96 0.05
N SER A 5 -14.89 25.81 0.41
CA SER A 5 -13.65 25.27 -0.14
C SER A 5 -13.90 24.95 -1.62
N ASN A 6 -13.71 25.94 -2.48
CA ASN A 6 -13.54 25.72 -3.91
C ASN A 6 -12.28 24.89 -4.10
N ASN A 7 -12.39 23.57 -3.97
CA ASN A 7 -11.33 22.64 -4.25
C ASN A 7 -11.07 22.70 -5.76
N PRO A 8 -9.94 23.24 -6.22
CA PRO A 8 -9.71 23.46 -7.65
C PRO A 8 -9.56 22.16 -8.45
N VAL A 9 -9.40 21.02 -7.77
CA VAL A 9 -9.17 19.69 -8.38
C VAL A 9 -9.93 18.58 -7.62
N PRO A 10 -11.28 18.61 -7.57
CA PRO A 10 -12.06 17.74 -6.69
C PRO A 10 -11.83 16.24 -6.96
N ASN A 11 -11.65 15.85 -8.22
CA ASN A 11 -11.39 14.46 -8.60
C ASN A 11 -10.00 13.97 -8.14
N LEU A 12 -8.97 14.82 -8.22
CA LEU A 12 -7.63 14.46 -7.75
C LEU A 12 -7.59 14.31 -6.23
N THR A 13 -8.28 15.20 -5.51
CA THR A 13 -8.43 15.10 -4.06
C THR A 13 -9.23 13.86 -3.67
N ALA A 14 -10.30 13.54 -4.40
CA ALA A 14 -11.07 12.31 -4.18
C ALA A 14 -10.20 11.06 -4.38
N MET A 15 -9.39 11.00 -5.44
CA MET A 15 -8.44 9.90 -5.67
C MET A 15 -7.44 9.76 -4.52
N THR A 16 -6.84 10.86 -4.09
CA THR A 16 -5.87 10.86 -2.97
C THR A 16 -6.53 10.43 -1.66
N SER A 17 -7.74 10.91 -1.40
CA SER A 17 -8.52 10.51 -0.22
C SER A 17 -8.83 9.02 -0.24
N TRP A 18 -9.28 8.50 -1.38
CA TRP A 18 -9.51 7.07 -1.57
C TRP A 18 -8.25 6.24 -1.32
N PHE A 19 -7.11 6.67 -1.87
CA PHE A 19 -5.81 6.01 -1.66
C PHE A 19 -5.47 5.87 -0.17
N ASN A 20 -5.63 6.96 0.57
CA ASN A 20 -5.35 6.99 1.99
C ASN A 20 -6.33 6.11 2.77
N GLN A 21 -7.62 6.12 2.39
CA GLN A 21 -8.64 5.28 3.02
C GLN A 21 -8.34 3.79 2.82
N VAL A 22 -8.04 3.36 1.59
CA VAL A 22 -7.70 1.95 1.31
C VAL A 22 -6.43 1.53 2.03
N THR A 23 -5.40 2.39 2.01
CA THR A 23 -4.14 2.13 2.72
C THR A 23 -4.38 1.97 4.22
N TYR A 24 -5.14 2.87 4.83
CA TYR A 24 -5.44 2.84 6.25
C TYR A 24 -6.33 1.66 6.63
N TRP A 25 -7.35 1.36 5.83
CA TRP A 25 -8.19 0.18 6.00
C TRP A 25 -7.36 -1.10 6.00
N ALA A 26 -6.44 -1.26 5.04
CA ALA A 26 -5.57 -2.44 4.96
C ALA A 26 -4.65 -2.55 6.20
N VAL A 27 -4.07 -1.44 6.65
CA VAL A 27 -3.28 -1.40 7.90
C VAL A 27 -4.12 -1.83 9.10
N LEU A 28 -5.30 -1.22 9.28
CA LEU A 28 -6.19 -1.55 10.40
C LEU A 28 -6.66 -3.01 10.34
N THR A 29 -7.01 -3.52 9.17
CA THR A 29 -7.44 -4.92 9.00
C THR A 29 -6.38 -5.89 9.51
N VAL A 30 -5.09 -5.60 9.26
CA VAL A 30 -3.99 -6.39 9.85
C VAL A 30 -3.90 -6.18 11.36
N LEU A 31 -3.98 -4.95 11.85
CA LEU A 31 -3.80 -4.65 13.27
C LEU A 31 -4.95 -5.11 14.16
N SER A 32 -6.15 -5.28 13.60
CA SER A 32 -7.35 -5.75 14.31
C SER A 32 -7.32 -7.24 14.64
N GLU A 33 -6.47 -8.03 13.98
CA GLU A 33 -6.36 -9.46 14.25
C GLU A 33 -5.49 -9.74 15.50
N PRO A 34 -6.01 -10.54 16.46
CA PRO A 34 -5.40 -10.67 17.78
C PRO A 34 -4.09 -11.47 17.75
N THR A 35 -4.01 -12.51 16.90
CA THR A 35 -2.87 -13.43 16.88
C THR A 35 -1.96 -13.21 15.68
N SER A 36 -0.67 -13.55 15.82
CA SER A 36 0.29 -13.49 14.70
C SER A 36 -0.12 -14.38 13.53
N ALA A 37 -0.73 -15.54 13.81
CA ALA A 37 -1.24 -16.46 12.80
C ALA A 37 -2.41 -15.86 12.01
N ALA A 38 -3.41 -15.28 12.68
CA ALA A 38 -4.54 -14.62 12.03
C ALA A 38 -4.08 -13.41 11.20
N ARG A 39 -3.20 -12.58 11.76
CA ARG A 39 -2.55 -11.49 11.02
C ARG A 39 -1.83 -11.98 9.77
N ALA A 40 -1.13 -13.12 9.86
CA ALA A 40 -0.40 -13.66 8.73
C ALA A 40 -1.34 -14.11 7.61
N LEU A 41 -2.53 -14.62 7.92
CA LEU A 41 -3.54 -14.93 6.91
C LEU A 41 -4.03 -13.67 6.19
N VAL A 42 -4.34 -12.61 6.93
CA VAL A 42 -4.72 -11.31 6.34
C VAL A 42 -3.61 -10.76 5.46
N VAL A 43 -2.36 -10.74 5.95
CA VAL A 43 -1.20 -10.28 5.17
C VAL A 43 -1.04 -11.08 3.87
N LYS A 44 -1.12 -12.42 3.92
CA LYS A 44 -1.06 -13.27 2.72
C LYS A 44 -2.17 -12.91 1.72
N GLN A 45 -3.38 -12.70 2.22
CA GLN A 45 -4.52 -12.35 1.37
C GLN A 45 -4.33 -10.97 0.71
N LEU A 46 -3.86 -9.96 1.46
CA LEU A 46 -3.55 -8.65 0.91
C LEU A 46 -2.44 -8.70 -0.15
N ILE A 47 -1.40 -9.52 0.06
CA ILE A 47 -0.34 -9.73 -0.94
C ILE A 47 -0.90 -10.40 -2.21
N HIS A 48 -1.77 -11.39 -2.09
CA HIS A 48 -2.44 -12.00 -3.24
C HIS A 48 -3.28 -10.99 -4.02
N ILE A 49 -4.07 -10.17 -3.33
CA ILE A 49 -4.88 -9.13 -3.98
C ILE A 49 -3.97 -8.13 -4.69
N ALA A 50 -2.91 -7.65 -4.04
CA ALA A 50 -1.93 -6.74 -4.64
C ALA A 50 -1.28 -7.34 -5.90
N PHE A 51 -0.91 -8.63 -5.85
CA PHE A 51 -0.35 -9.36 -6.98
C PHE A 51 -1.33 -9.42 -8.16
N HIS A 52 -2.58 -9.77 -7.91
CA HIS A 52 -3.60 -9.80 -8.96
C HIS A 52 -3.91 -8.42 -9.52
N CYS A 53 -3.94 -7.37 -8.70
CA CYS A 53 -4.06 -6.00 -9.16
C CYS A 53 -2.91 -5.63 -10.09
N PHE A 54 -1.67 -5.97 -9.70
CA PHE A 54 -0.48 -5.70 -10.51
C PHE A 54 -0.51 -6.45 -11.85
N ALA A 55 -0.86 -7.73 -11.83
CA ALA A 55 -0.98 -8.56 -13.04
C ALA A 55 -2.03 -8.02 -14.03
N ARG A 56 -3.10 -7.40 -13.52
CA ARG A 56 -4.15 -6.76 -14.33
C ARG A 56 -3.85 -5.31 -14.71
N ARG A 57 -2.63 -4.82 -14.45
CA ARG A 57 -2.23 -3.40 -14.66
C ARG A 57 -3.03 -2.39 -13.83
N ASN A 58 -3.76 -2.85 -12.80
CA ASN A 58 -4.29 -1.98 -11.76
C ASN A 58 -3.17 -1.65 -10.76
N TYR A 59 -2.24 -0.82 -11.20
CA TYR A 59 -1.10 -0.41 -10.38
C TYR A 59 -1.51 0.44 -9.18
N TYR A 60 -2.61 1.17 -9.30
CA TYR A 60 -3.13 2.00 -8.22
C TYR A 60 -3.47 1.14 -7.00
N GLY A 61 -4.35 0.14 -7.17
CA GLY A 61 -4.71 -0.79 -6.09
C GLY A 61 -3.55 -1.68 -5.63
N ALA A 62 -2.65 -2.06 -6.53
CA ALA A 62 -1.47 -2.82 -6.13
C ALA A 62 -0.56 -2.02 -5.18
N PHE A 63 -0.34 -0.74 -5.47
CA PHE A 63 0.53 0.11 -4.67
C PHE A 63 -0.14 0.61 -3.38
N GLU A 64 -1.45 0.83 -3.37
CA GLU A 64 -2.22 1.08 -2.13
C GLU A 64 -1.93 -0.01 -1.08
N LEU A 65 -2.05 -1.27 -1.50
CA LEU A 65 -1.81 -2.42 -0.62
C LEU A 65 -0.33 -2.62 -0.29
N ALA A 66 0.58 -2.45 -1.25
CA ALA A 66 2.01 -2.57 -0.99
C ALA A 66 2.50 -1.52 0.02
N ILE A 67 2.03 -0.27 -0.09
CA ILE A 67 2.35 0.80 0.88
C ILE A 67 1.72 0.52 2.24
N ALA A 68 0.49 -0.01 2.28
CA ALA A 68 -0.14 -0.42 3.54
C ALA A 68 0.71 -1.47 4.28
N LEU A 69 1.27 -2.44 3.55
CA LEU A 69 2.13 -3.48 4.11
C LEU A 69 3.53 -2.96 4.51
N ASP A 70 4.05 -1.92 3.85
CA ASP A 70 5.29 -1.24 4.24
C ASP A 70 5.11 -0.20 5.36
N ASN A 71 3.87 0.08 5.77
CA ASN A 71 3.59 0.96 6.89
C ASN A 71 4.34 0.46 8.14
N SER A 72 4.98 1.38 8.87
CA SER A 72 5.79 1.05 10.05
C SER A 72 5.03 0.24 11.10
N ALA A 73 3.70 0.40 11.19
CA ALA A 73 2.86 -0.36 12.09
C ALA A 73 2.68 -1.83 11.71
N VAL A 74 2.64 -2.13 10.42
CA VAL A 74 2.56 -3.50 9.93
C VAL A 74 3.97 -4.11 9.87
N ARG A 75 4.96 -3.36 9.38
CA ARG A 75 6.33 -3.85 9.17
C ARG A 75 7.02 -4.32 10.46
N ARG A 76 6.74 -3.68 11.60
CA ARG A 76 7.32 -4.04 12.91
C ARG A 76 6.77 -5.34 13.52
N LEU A 77 5.75 -5.96 12.91
CA LEU A 77 5.13 -7.19 13.44
C LEU A 77 5.97 -8.43 13.13
N HIS A 78 7.17 -8.53 13.71
CA HIS A 78 8.17 -9.55 13.37
C HIS A 78 7.63 -11.00 13.42
N GLN A 79 6.88 -11.34 14.46
CA GLN A 79 6.27 -12.69 14.60
C GLN A 79 5.29 -13.00 13.48
N THR A 80 4.54 -12.01 12.99
CA THR A 80 3.63 -12.18 11.85
C THR A 80 4.44 -12.41 10.58
N TRP A 81 5.46 -11.57 10.33
CA TRP A 81 6.28 -11.67 9.13
C TRP A 81 7.11 -12.94 9.05
N GLN A 82 7.48 -13.56 10.18
CA GLN A 82 8.12 -14.88 10.19
C GLN A 82 7.23 -15.98 9.60
N LEU A 83 5.91 -15.85 9.68
CA LEU A 83 4.93 -16.81 9.13
C LEU A 83 4.61 -16.59 7.64
N ILE A 84 5.19 -15.55 7.04
CA ILE A 84 5.02 -15.20 5.63
C ILE A 84 6.17 -15.81 4.81
N PRO A 85 5.88 -16.59 3.75
CA PRO A 85 6.91 -17.13 2.86
C PRO A 85 7.80 -16.03 2.27
N PRO A 86 9.12 -16.26 2.12
CA PRO A 86 10.04 -15.29 1.52
C PRO A 86 9.56 -14.76 0.16
N LEU A 87 9.06 -15.64 -0.71
CA LEU A 87 8.53 -15.28 -2.02
C LEU A 87 7.46 -14.17 -1.96
N MET A 88 6.58 -14.21 -0.97
CA MET A 88 5.52 -13.21 -0.82
C MET A 88 6.07 -11.86 -0.36
N LYS A 89 7.10 -11.86 0.49
CA LYS A 89 7.80 -10.62 0.88
C LYS A 89 8.50 -9.99 -0.33
N ASP A 90 9.11 -10.81 -1.17
CA ASP A 90 9.77 -10.36 -2.40
C ASP A 90 8.79 -9.77 -3.42
N ILE A 91 7.54 -10.23 -3.45
CA ILE A 91 6.49 -9.64 -4.29
C ILE A 91 6.23 -8.19 -3.84
N VAL A 92 6.04 -7.96 -2.54
CA VAL A 92 5.81 -6.61 -1.98
C VAL A 92 7.03 -5.72 -2.23
N ALA A 93 8.23 -6.22 -1.95
CA ALA A 93 9.48 -5.48 -2.16
C ALA A 93 9.66 -5.04 -3.62
N ARG A 94 9.36 -5.91 -4.59
CA ARG A 94 9.40 -5.58 -6.02
C ARG A 94 8.38 -4.50 -6.40
N MET A 95 7.16 -4.57 -5.88
CA MET A 95 6.15 -3.52 -6.11
C MET A 95 6.63 -2.15 -5.57
N LEU A 96 7.18 -2.13 -4.36
CA LEU A 96 7.74 -0.92 -3.76
C LEU A 96 8.91 -0.36 -4.56
N GLN A 97 9.80 -1.23 -5.06
CA GLN A 97 10.92 -0.82 -5.91
C GLN A 97 10.44 -0.13 -7.19
N VAL A 98 9.44 -0.70 -7.88
CA VAL A 98 8.84 -0.07 -9.08
C VAL A 98 8.27 1.31 -8.75
N LEU A 99 7.60 1.44 -7.61
CA LEU A 99 7.03 2.72 -7.17
C LEU A 99 8.13 3.77 -6.89
N GLN A 100 9.22 3.36 -6.23
CA GLN A 100 10.36 4.23 -5.92
C GLN A 100 11.15 4.63 -7.16
N SER A 101 11.42 3.71 -8.08
CA SER A 101 12.09 4.02 -9.35
C SER A 101 11.31 5.05 -10.17
N ARG A 102 9.96 4.99 -10.16
CA ARG A 102 9.13 6.03 -10.80
C ARG A 102 9.25 7.40 -10.13
N LYS A 103 9.44 7.47 -8.80
CA LYS A 103 9.74 8.73 -8.12
C LYS A 103 11.10 9.29 -8.56
N ASN A 104 12.10 8.44 -8.76
CA ASN A 104 13.44 8.86 -9.19
C ASN A 104 13.49 9.39 -10.64
N PHE A 105 12.67 8.89 -11.57
CA PHE A 105 12.55 9.48 -12.92
C PHE A 105 11.99 10.91 -12.90
N ARG A 106 11.21 11.28 -11.89
CA ARG A 106 10.76 12.66 -11.69
C ARG A 106 11.91 13.57 -11.26
N THR A 107 12.78 13.09 -10.36
CA THR A 107 13.97 13.82 -9.90
C THR A 107 14.96 14.11 -11.04
N TYR A 108 15.12 13.19 -12.01
CA TYR A 108 15.94 13.44 -13.21
C TYR A 108 15.33 14.49 -14.16
N ARG A 109 14.00 14.59 -14.22
CA ARG A 109 13.30 15.59 -15.06
C ARG A 109 13.33 17.02 -14.49
N GLU A 110 13.59 17.16 -13.20
CA GLU A 110 13.70 18.46 -12.50
C GLU A 110 15.16 18.94 -12.38
N SER A 111 16.14 18.09 -12.73
CA SER A 111 17.57 18.42 -12.75
C SER A 111 18.10 18.87 -14.12
N VAL A 112 17.20 19.16 -15.07
CA VAL A 112 17.52 19.71 -16.40
C VAL A 112 16.83 21.05 -16.56
#